data_AF-A0A146K724-F1
#
_entry.id   AF-A0A146K724-F1
#
_cell.length_a   1.000
_cell.length_b   1.000
_cell.length_c   1.000
_cell.angle_alpha   90.00
_cell.angle_beta   90.00
_cell.angle_gamma   90.00
#
_symmetry.space_group_name_H-M   'P 1'
#
loop_
_entity.id
_entity.type
_entity.pdbx_description
1 polymer ?
#
loop_
_entity_poly.entity_id
_entity_poly.type
_entity_poly.pdbx_seq_one_letter_code
_entity_poly.pdbx_strand_id
1 'polypeptide(L)'
;QQVVPKRPQSSKPLDELNPEWNTLQKDHSQYRLSDREIQERKYQREPRPLGQEPIIGDKYLTDKNLVDQIAQLKFSDDMLDKLLIKLQQKHEDLLLQQSQLNEGQVQKIDEIINQKVKPQMYDILLEQVNKLQEKVEKLEQNHQAKENVIQQLQLQNNTLMQEVADIKVKQKVQNELMKANEFEQFEEIM
;
A
#
# COMPACT_ATOMS: atom_id res chain seq x y z
N GLN A 1 -41.66 -28.94 46.76
CA GLN A 1 -40.23 -28.68 46.54
C GLN A 1 -39.93 -29.03 45.09
N GLN A 2 -39.62 -28.04 44.25
CA GLN A 2 -39.29 -28.26 42.83
C GLN A 2 -37.79 -28.04 42.62
N VAL A 3 -37.15 -28.98 41.95
CA VAL A 3 -35.71 -29.06 41.68
C VAL A 3 -35.39 -28.23 40.44
N VAL A 4 -34.52 -27.22 40.59
CA VAL A 4 -33.99 -26.41 39.47
C VAL A 4 -32.78 -27.13 38.89
N PRO A 5 -32.76 -27.50 37.59
CA PRO A 5 -31.55 -28.05 36.98
C PRO A 5 -30.54 -26.92 36.69
N LYS A 6 -29.35 -27.02 37.30
CA LYS A 6 -28.18 -26.17 37.01
C LYS A 6 -27.72 -26.42 35.56
N ARG A 7 -27.57 -25.36 34.77
CA ARG A 7 -26.88 -25.43 33.46
C ARG A 7 -25.39 -25.71 33.65
N PRO A 8 -24.75 -26.53 32.79
CA PRO A 8 -23.31 -26.74 32.83
C PRO A 8 -22.56 -25.45 32.46
N GLN A 9 -21.56 -25.07 33.26
CA GLN A 9 -20.63 -24.00 32.91
C GLN A 9 -19.66 -24.54 31.85
N SER A 10 -19.67 -23.94 30.67
CA SER A 10 -18.60 -24.17 29.69
C SER A 10 -17.38 -23.36 30.11
N SER A 11 -16.43 -24.03 30.76
CA SER A 11 -15.06 -23.57 30.87
C SER A 11 -14.43 -23.60 29.47
N LYS A 12 -14.42 -22.46 28.77
CA LYS A 12 -13.47 -22.31 27.66
C LYS A 12 -12.08 -22.09 28.26
N PRO A 13 -11.04 -22.81 27.81
CA PRO A 13 -9.67 -22.52 28.23
C PRO A 13 -9.32 -21.09 27.80
N LEU A 14 -8.82 -20.31 28.76
CA LEU A 14 -8.06 -19.10 28.47
C LEU A 14 -6.71 -19.51 27.86
N ASP A 15 -6.19 -18.66 26.98
CA ASP A 15 -4.77 -18.58 26.59
C ASP A 15 -4.22 -19.44 25.46
N GLU A 16 -4.98 -19.67 24.38
CA GLU A 16 -4.34 -19.83 23.06
C GLU A 16 -5.09 -19.02 21.99
N LEU A 17 -4.34 -18.22 21.22
CA LEU A 17 -4.76 -17.34 20.11
C LEU A 17 -5.20 -15.93 20.49
N ASN A 18 -4.25 -15.13 20.98
CA ASN A 18 -4.30 -13.68 20.76
C ASN A 18 -3.34 -13.32 19.60
N PRO A 19 -3.74 -13.48 18.32
CA PRO A 19 -2.96 -12.94 17.23
C PRO A 19 -2.98 -11.41 17.35
N GLU A 20 -1.80 -10.79 17.39
CA GLU A 20 -1.65 -9.33 17.43
C GLU A 20 -2.60 -8.67 16.42
N TRP A 21 -3.51 -7.87 16.97
CA TRP A 21 -4.59 -7.25 16.22
C TRP A 21 -4.04 -6.09 15.38
N ASN A 22 -3.48 -6.39 14.21
CA ASN A 22 -3.25 -5.42 13.17
C ASN A 22 -4.56 -5.22 12.38
N THR A 23 -5.53 -4.51 12.98
CA THR A 23 -6.93 -4.36 12.50
C THR A 23 -7.09 -3.63 11.17
N LEU A 24 -6.02 -3.03 10.63
CA LEU A 24 -6.08 -2.21 9.42
C LEU A 24 -5.63 -2.95 8.15
N GLN A 25 -5.19 -4.21 8.25
CA GLN A 25 -4.69 -4.98 7.11
C GLN A 25 -5.12 -6.46 7.11
N LYS A 26 -6.17 -6.84 7.85
CA LYS A 26 -6.77 -8.15 7.64
C LYS A 26 -7.59 -8.10 6.37
N ASP A 27 -7.19 -8.88 5.37
CA ASP A 27 -8.00 -9.10 4.19
C ASP A 27 -9.30 -9.82 4.62
N HIS A 28 -10.38 -9.05 4.72
CA HIS A 28 -11.70 -9.55 5.10
C HIS A 28 -12.40 -10.29 3.95
N SER A 29 -11.71 -10.52 2.82
CA SER A 29 -12.19 -11.35 1.72
C SER A 29 -12.65 -12.74 2.19
N GLN A 30 -12.01 -13.31 3.21
CA GLN A 30 -12.38 -14.61 3.79
C GLN A 30 -13.76 -14.64 4.47
N TYR A 31 -14.31 -13.46 4.81
CA TYR A 31 -15.66 -13.32 5.39
C TYR A 31 -16.69 -12.80 4.38
N ARG A 32 -16.26 -12.47 3.16
CA ARG A 32 -17.17 -12.10 2.08
C ARG A 32 -17.72 -13.37 1.45
N LEU A 33 -19.03 -13.55 1.57
CA LEU A 33 -19.74 -14.60 0.85
C LEU A 33 -19.59 -14.35 -0.64
N SER A 34 -19.23 -15.38 -1.39
CA SER A 34 -19.29 -15.35 -2.84
C SER A 34 -20.73 -15.15 -3.32
N ASP A 35 -20.91 -14.60 -4.52
CA ASP A 35 -22.25 -14.42 -5.11
C ASP A 35 -23.01 -15.74 -5.21
N ARG A 36 -22.29 -16.84 -5.41
CA ARG A 36 -22.84 -18.19 -5.41
C ARG A 36 -23.40 -18.60 -4.04
N GLU A 37 -22.65 -18.37 -2.96
CA GLU A 37 -23.11 -18.65 -1.59
C GLU A 37 -24.29 -17.74 -1.20
N ILE A 38 -24.30 -16.49 -1.67
CA ILE A 38 -25.44 -15.57 -1.46
C ILE A 38 -26.69 -16.11 -2.18
N GLN A 39 -26.55 -16.60 -3.41
CA GLN A 39 -27.66 -17.19 -4.15
C GLN A 39 -28.16 -18.48 -3.52
N GLU A 40 -27.28 -19.40 -3.12
CA GLU A 40 -27.68 -20.62 -2.38
C GLU A 40 -28.41 -20.27 -1.08
N ARG A 41 -27.94 -19.29 -0.31
CA ARG A 41 -28.64 -18.82 0.89
C ARG A 41 -29.99 -18.16 0.59
N LYS A 42 -30.13 -17.49 -0.56
CA LYS A 42 -31.43 -16.96 -1.00
C LYS A 42 -32.39 -18.08 -1.40
N TYR A 43 -31.90 -19.13 -2.04
CA TYR A 43 -32.68 -20.31 -2.43
C TYR A 43 -33.06 -21.20 -1.23
N GLN A 44 -32.21 -21.29 -0.20
CA GLN A 44 -32.48 -22.06 1.02
C GLN A 44 -33.37 -21.34 2.04
N ARG A 45 -33.60 -20.04 1.87
CA ARG A 45 -34.56 -19.31 2.71
C ARG A 45 -35.96 -19.73 2.31
N GLU A 46 -36.66 -20.41 3.20
CA GLU A 46 -38.07 -20.73 3.02
C GLU A 46 -38.85 -19.44 2.70
N PRO A 47 -39.77 -19.47 1.70
CA PRO A 47 -40.64 -18.34 1.43
C PRO A 47 -41.41 -18.02 2.71
N ARG A 48 -41.24 -16.79 3.21
CA ARG A 48 -41.98 -16.34 4.39
C ARG A 48 -43.48 -16.46 4.10
N PRO A 49 -44.28 -17.05 5.01
CA PRO A 49 -45.72 -17.11 4.83
C PRO A 49 -46.26 -15.68 4.69
N LEU A 50 -47.03 -15.44 3.63
CA LEU A 50 -47.78 -14.20 3.41
C LEU A 50 -48.67 -13.98 4.63
N GLY A 51 -48.34 -12.99 5.46
CA GLY A 51 -49.02 -12.68 6.73
C GLY A 51 -48.09 -12.38 7.91
N GLN A 52 -46.79 -12.66 7.80
CA GLN A 52 -45.80 -12.15 8.76
C GLN A 52 -45.08 -10.93 8.19
N GLU A 53 -45.83 -9.83 8.13
CA GLU A 53 -45.22 -8.50 8.04
C GLU A 53 -44.31 -8.28 9.25
N PRO A 54 -43.20 -7.54 9.10
CA PRO A 54 -42.41 -7.16 10.25
C PRO A 54 -43.33 -6.42 11.22
N ILE A 55 -43.35 -6.85 12.49
CA ILE A 55 -44.06 -6.15 13.57
C ILE A 55 -43.29 -4.84 13.82
N ILE A 56 -43.39 -3.91 12.88
CA ILE A 56 -42.96 -2.53 13.00
C ILE A 56 -44.25 -1.75 13.23
N GLY A 57 -44.59 -1.60 14.51
CA GLY A 57 -45.19 -0.36 15.02
C GLY A 57 -46.56 0.09 14.51
N ASP A 58 -47.37 -0.76 13.89
CA ASP A 58 -48.69 -0.37 13.35
C ASP A 58 -49.74 0.04 14.40
N LYS A 59 -49.38 0.01 15.69
CA LYS A 59 -50.16 0.59 16.78
C LYS A 59 -50.15 2.13 16.81
N TYR A 60 -49.32 2.79 16.00
CA TYR A 60 -49.24 4.28 15.94
C TYR A 60 -49.78 4.88 14.64
N LEU A 61 -50.19 4.07 13.65
CA LEU A 61 -50.66 4.55 12.34
C LEU A 61 -52.18 4.38 12.13
N THR A 62 -52.88 3.77 13.09
CA THR A 62 -54.35 3.59 13.05
C THR A 62 -55.14 4.66 13.80
N ASP A 63 -54.53 5.82 14.09
CA ASP A 63 -55.27 7.00 14.52
C ASP A 63 -55.87 7.72 13.32
N LYS A 64 -56.97 7.18 12.78
CA LYS A 64 -57.89 7.97 11.92
C LYS A 64 -58.32 9.27 12.62
N ASN A 65 -58.28 9.26 13.96
CA ASN A 65 -58.47 10.43 14.82
C ASN A 65 -57.36 11.47 14.75
N LEU A 66 -56.10 11.16 14.41
CA LEU A 66 -55.04 12.19 14.40
C LEU A 66 -55.19 13.13 13.19
N VAL A 67 -55.55 12.59 12.02
CA VAL A 67 -55.82 13.40 10.82
C VAL A 67 -57.06 14.27 11.03
N ASP A 68 -58.13 13.70 11.61
CA ASP A 68 -59.34 14.46 11.94
C ASP A 68 -59.14 15.45 13.10
N GLN A 69 -58.27 15.16 14.07
CA GLN A 69 -57.88 16.10 15.14
C GLN A 69 -56.99 17.23 14.60
N ILE A 70 -56.07 16.94 13.69
CA ILE A 70 -55.26 17.97 13.01
C ILE A 70 -56.18 18.88 12.17
N ALA A 71 -57.18 18.33 11.48
CA ALA A 71 -58.16 19.10 10.73
C ALA A 71 -59.10 19.94 11.62
N GLN A 72 -59.31 19.53 12.88
CA GLN A 72 -60.11 20.27 13.88
C GLN A 72 -59.32 21.37 14.61
N LEU A 73 -57.99 21.37 14.54
CA LEU A 73 -57.17 22.46 15.05
C LEU A 73 -57.32 23.67 14.12
N LYS A 74 -58.31 24.53 14.41
CA LYS A 74 -58.41 25.87 13.82
C LYS A 74 -57.28 26.73 14.38
N PHE A 75 -56.12 26.66 13.76
CA PHE A 75 -55.05 27.62 14.00
C PHE A 75 -55.49 28.98 13.48
N SER A 76 -55.31 30.04 14.28
CA SER A 76 -55.38 31.40 13.74
C SER A 76 -54.19 31.61 12.80
N ASP A 77 -54.35 32.43 11.77
CA ASP A 77 -53.26 32.78 10.84
C ASP A 77 -52.02 33.29 11.60
N ASP A 78 -52.21 34.07 12.67
CA ASP A 78 -51.13 34.53 13.56
C ASP A 78 -50.37 33.37 14.27
N MET A 79 -51.04 32.26 14.58
CA MET A 79 -50.38 31.09 15.17
C MET A 79 -49.59 30.30 14.11
N LEU A 80 -50.12 30.21 12.88
CA LEU A 80 -49.44 29.58 11.74
C LEU A 80 -48.18 30.37 11.37
N ASP A 81 -48.25 31.70 11.31
CA ASP A 81 -47.10 32.57 11.04
C ASP A 81 -46.01 32.41 12.11
N LYS A 82 -46.39 32.38 13.39
CA LYS A 82 -45.44 32.12 14.50
C LYS A 82 -44.79 30.74 14.38
N LEU A 83 -45.53 29.72 13.94
CA LEU A 83 -45.00 28.38 13.74
C LEU A 83 -44.04 28.34 12.55
N LEU A 84 -44.39 29.03 11.45
CA LEU A 84 -43.58 29.15 10.25
C LEU A 84 -42.24 29.82 10.55
N ILE A 85 -42.24 30.94 11.30
CA ILE A 85 -41.03 31.64 11.72
C ILE A 85 -40.14 30.71 12.57
N LYS A 86 -40.73 29.96 13.52
CA LYS A 86 -39.98 28.99 14.33
C LYS A 86 -39.37 27.86 13.50
N LEU A 87 -40.09 27.36 12.50
CA LEU A 87 -39.60 26.34 11.57
C LEU A 87 -38.46 26.87 10.71
N GLN A 88 -38.56 28.10 10.20
CA GLN A 88 -37.50 28.75 9.43
C GLN A 88 -36.24 28.95 10.28
N GLN A 89 -36.37 29.47 11.50
CA GLN A 89 -35.23 29.58 12.43
C GLN A 89 -34.59 28.23 12.73
N LYS A 90 -35.40 27.19 12.98
CA LYS A 90 -34.88 25.84 13.20
C LYS A 90 -34.16 25.27 11.99
N HIS A 91 -34.63 25.59 10.78
CA HIS A 91 -33.96 25.20 9.55
C HIS A 91 -32.60 25.89 9.40
N GLU A 92 -32.53 27.20 9.67
CA GLU A 92 -31.28 27.96 9.65
C GLU A 92 -30.27 27.45 10.70
N ASP A 93 -30.72 27.19 11.93
CA ASP A 93 -29.89 26.61 12.99
C ASP A 93 -29.28 25.26 12.56
N LEU A 94 -30.09 24.39 11.93
CA LEU A 94 -29.65 23.08 11.44
C LEU A 94 -28.62 23.22 10.31
N LEU A 95 -28.83 24.16 9.39
CA LEU A 95 -27.87 24.45 8.32
C LEU A 95 -26.54 24.95 8.89
N LEU A 96 -26.58 25.83 9.89
CA LEU A 96 -25.38 26.34 10.56
C LEU A 96 -24.63 25.22 11.27
N GLN A 97 -25.35 24.37 12.02
CA GLN A 97 -24.77 23.22 12.71
C GLN A 97 -24.12 22.24 11.72
N GLN A 98 -24.77 21.98 10.58
CA GLN A 98 -24.23 21.13 9.53
C GLN A 98 -22.97 21.73 8.89
N SER A 99 -22.97 23.04 8.64
CA SER A 99 -21.79 23.75 8.12
C SER A 99 -20.58 23.61 9.06
N GLN A 100 -20.78 23.85 10.36
CA GLN A 100 -19.73 23.72 11.38
C GLN A 100 -19.20 22.29 11.50
N LEU A 101 -20.10 21.29 11.43
CA LEU A 101 -19.71 19.88 11.42
C LEU A 101 -18.83 19.55 10.21
N ASN A 102 -19.22 20.02 9.03
CA ASN A 102 -18.46 19.80 7.80
C ASN A 102 -17.08 20.46 7.87
N GLU A 103 -17.02 21.72 8.32
CA GLU A 103 -15.75 22.45 8.46
C GLU A 103 -14.81 21.78 9.48
N GLY A 104 -15.33 21.35 10.63
CA GLY A 104 -14.56 20.61 11.62
C GLY A 104 -14.08 19.24 11.13
N GLN A 105 -14.81 18.58 10.22
CA GLN A 105 -14.35 17.35 9.57
C GLN A 105 -13.21 17.62 8.58
N VAL A 106 -13.31 18.69 7.79
CA VAL A 106 -12.24 19.09 6.85
C VAL A 106 -10.94 19.41 7.61
N GLN A 107 -11.02 20.18 8.69
CA GLN A 107 -9.85 20.49 9.53
C GLN A 107 -9.17 19.24 10.09
N LYS A 108 -9.95 18.25 10.57
CA LYS A 108 -9.41 16.97 11.06
C LYS A 108 -8.72 16.17 9.95
N ILE A 109 -9.28 16.18 8.74
CA ILE A 109 -8.66 15.52 7.58
C ILE A 109 -7.32 16.20 7.26
N ASP A 110 -7.29 17.53 7.24
CA ASP A 110 -6.07 18.30 7.00
C ASP A 110 -5.00 18.05 8.06
N GLU A 111 -5.38 17.95 9.33
CA GLU A 111 -4.47 17.58 10.42
C GLU A 111 -3.89 16.18 10.23
N ILE A 112 -4.72 15.18 9.87
CA ILE A 112 -4.25 13.81 9.63
C ILE A 112 -3.26 13.80 8.45
N ILE A 113 -3.59 14.48 7.36
CA ILE A 113 -2.73 14.54 6.18
C ILE A 113 -1.39 15.20 6.54
N ASN A 114 -1.42 16.34 7.22
CA ASN A 114 -0.22 17.13 7.48
C ASN A 114 0.65 16.57 8.61
N GLN A 115 0.05 16.00 9.65
CA GLN A 115 0.79 15.54 10.84
C GLN A 115 1.17 14.06 10.78
N LYS A 116 0.43 13.23 10.03
CA LYS A 116 0.68 11.79 9.99
C LYS A 116 1.11 11.32 8.61
N VAL A 117 0.30 11.59 7.59
CA VAL A 117 0.53 11.03 6.25
C VAL A 117 1.78 11.61 5.60
N LYS A 118 1.91 12.95 5.57
CA LYS A 118 3.07 13.60 4.93
C LYS A 118 4.40 13.23 5.59
N PRO A 119 4.57 13.26 6.92
CA PRO A 119 5.82 12.86 7.56
C PRO A 119 6.17 11.40 7.31
N GLN A 120 5.21 10.48 7.46
CA GLN A 120 5.46 9.05 7.19
C GLN A 120 5.89 8.80 5.74
N MET A 121 5.27 9.50 4.78
CA MET A 121 5.66 9.41 3.38
C MET A 121 7.07 9.97 3.14
N TYR A 122 7.43 11.06 3.81
CA TYR A 122 8.79 11.62 3.74
C TYR A 122 9.83 10.64 4.29
N ASP A 123 9.57 10.00 5.42
CA ASP A 123 10.48 9.01 6.02
C ASP A 123 10.72 7.82 5.09
N ILE A 124 9.65 7.29 4.47
CA ILE A 124 9.74 6.19 3.50
C ILE A 124 10.55 6.62 2.27
N LEU A 125 10.29 7.82 1.74
CA LEU A 125 11.02 8.36 0.59
C LEU A 125 12.50 8.56 0.93
N LEU A 126 12.81 9.10 2.10
CA LEU A 126 14.18 9.30 2.57
C LEU A 126 14.92 7.96 2.70
N GLU A 127 14.28 6.93 3.25
CA GLU A 127 14.86 5.59 3.33
C GLU A 127 15.16 5.00 1.94
N GLN A 128 14.25 5.19 0.98
CA GLN A 128 14.45 4.74 -0.40
C GLN A 128 15.60 5.49 -1.09
N VAL A 129 15.69 6.80 -0.91
CA VAL A 129 16.78 7.62 -1.44
C VAL A 129 18.13 7.16 -0.88
N ASN A 130 18.22 6.92 0.43
CA ASN A 130 19.45 6.43 1.07
C ASN A 130 19.86 5.05 0.50
N LYS A 131 18.91 4.12 0.34
CA LYS A 131 19.18 2.80 -0.28
C LYS A 131 19.67 2.90 -1.72
N LEU A 132 19.13 3.85 -2.49
CA LEU A 132 19.59 4.10 -3.86
C LEU A 132 20.99 4.71 -3.88
N GLN A 133 21.26 5.65 -2.97
CA GLN A 133 22.58 6.27 -2.86
C GLN A 133 23.67 5.26 -2.52
N GLU A 134 23.44 4.36 -1.55
CA GLU A 134 24.38 3.27 -1.24
C GLU A 134 24.64 2.33 -2.43
N LYS A 135 23.61 2.08 -3.26
CA LYS A 135 23.77 1.25 -4.47
C LYS A 135 24.61 1.97 -5.52
N VAL A 136 24.41 3.28 -5.71
CA VAL A 136 25.19 4.09 -6.64
C VAL A 136 26.66 4.11 -6.21
N GLU A 137 26.95 4.36 -4.94
CA GLU A 137 28.33 4.36 -4.42
C GLU A 137 29.03 3.00 -4.65
N LYS A 138 28.34 1.88 -4.40
CA LYS A 138 28.88 0.54 -4.68
C LYS A 138 29.15 0.30 -6.16
N LEU A 139 28.27 0.78 -7.04
CA LEU A 139 28.46 0.66 -8.49
C LEU A 139 29.63 1.51 -8.97
N GLU A 140 29.80 2.70 -8.42
CA GLU A 140 30.90 3.61 -8.74
C GLU A 140 32.25 3.04 -8.30
N GLN A 141 32.34 2.49 -7.09
CA GLN A 141 33.53 1.76 -6.63
C GLN A 141 33.88 0.56 -7.53
N ASN A 142 32.87 -0.20 -7.96
CA ASN A 142 33.08 -1.34 -8.86
C ASN A 142 33.53 -0.87 -10.26
N HIS A 143 32.95 0.21 -10.77
CA HIS A 143 33.36 0.81 -12.03
C HIS A 143 34.82 1.26 -12.00
N GLN A 144 35.21 1.99 -10.94
CA GLN A 144 36.59 2.44 -10.76
C GLN A 144 37.57 1.27 -10.63
N ALA A 145 37.20 0.21 -9.89
CA ALA A 145 38.00 -1.00 -9.80
C ALA A 145 38.20 -1.67 -11.17
N LYS A 146 37.15 -1.73 -12.00
CA LYS A 146 37.23 -2.27 -13.37
C LYS A 146 38.09 -1.39 -14.28
N GLU A 147 37.97 -0.07 -14.20
CA GLU A 147 38.83 0.85 -14.96
C GLU A 147 40.31 0.65 -14.62
N ASN A 148 40.63 0.50 -13.33
CA ASN A 148 42.00 0.24 -12.90
C ASN A 148 42.54 -1.08 -13.50
N VAL A 149 41.73 -2.14 -13.53
CA VAL A 149 42.10 -3.42 -14.15
C VAL A 149 42.30 -3.26 -15.66
N ILE A 150 41.42 -2.51 -16.34
CA ILE A 150 41.55 -2.23 -17.78
C ILE A 150 42.85 -1.49 -18.06
N GLN A 151 43.18 -0.46 -17.28
CA GLN A 151 44.42 0.30 -17.43
C GLN A 151 45.66 -0.57 -17.20
N GLN A 152 45.64 -1.45 -16.20
CA GLN A 152 46.72 -2.40 -15.96
C GLN A 152 46.92 -3.37 -17.13
N LEU A 153 45.83 -3.93 -17.66
CA LEU A 153 45.88 -4.83 -18.81
C LEU A 153 46.35 -4.12 -20.08
N GLN A 154 45.96 -2.86 -20.29
CA GLN A 154 46.46 -2.03 -21.40
C GLN A 154 47.97 -1.80 -21.28
N LEU A 155 48.46 -1.48 -20.09
CA LEU A 155 49.89 -1.30 -19.84
C LEU A 155 50.65 -2.60 -20.12
N GLN A 156 50.18 -3.73 -19.58
CA GLN A 156 50.80 -5.04 -19.82
C GLN A 156 50.82 -5.42 -21.31
N ASN A 157 49.72 -5.19 -22.04
CA ASN A 157 49.69 -5.43 -23.48
C ASN A 157 50.71 -4.57 -24.23
N ASN A 158 50.86 -3.29 -23.86
CA ASN A 158 51.86 -2.42 -24.48
C ASN A 158 53.28 -2.90 -24.20
N THR A 159 53.58 -3.32 -22.97
CA THR A 159 54.88 -3.90 -22.60
C THR A 159 55.17 -5.18 -23.39
N LEU A 160 54.22 -6.11 -23.45
CA LEU A 160 54.38 -7.35 -24.21
C LEU A 160 54.57 -7.09 -25.71
N MET A 161 53.83 -6.14 -26.28
CA MET A 161 54.01 -5.73 -27.67
C MET A 161 55.42 -5.21 -27.95
N GLN A 162 55.98 -4.42 -27.02
CA GLN A 162 57.35 -3.93 -27.12
C GLN A 162 58.38 -5.07 -26.97
N GLU A 163 58.20 -5.96 -26.00
CA GLU A 163 59.08 -7.14 -25.83
C GLU A 163 59.08 -8.03 -27.07
N VAL A 164 57.92 -8.27 -27.67
CA VAL A 164 57.80 -9.04 -28.93
C VAL A 164 58.52 -8.33 -30.07
N ALA A 165 58.43 -7.00 -30.17
CA ALA A 165 59.16 -6.24 -31.17
C ALA A 165 60.68 -6.37 -30.98
N ASP A 166 61.16 -6.24 -29.75
CA ASP A 166 62.59 -6.38 -29.40
C ASP A 166 63.11 -7.79 -29.70
N ILE A 167 62.33 -8.83 -29.38
CA ILE A 167 62.66 -10.23 -29.70
C ILE A 167 62.77 -10.42 -31.21
N LYS A 168 61.84 -9.86 -32.01
CA LYS A 168 61.91 -9.94 -33.47
C LYS A 168 63.16 -9.28 -34.04
N VAL A 169 63.55 -8.12 -33.49
CA VAL A 169 64.79 -7.45 -33.90
C VAL A 169 66.01 -8.30 -33.55
N LYS A 170 66.09 -8.83 -32.32
CA LYS A 170 67.19 -9.71 -31.88
C LYS A 170 67.30 -10.97 -32.75
N GLN A 171 66.18 -11.61 -33.07
CA GLN A 171 66.15 -12.77 -33.97
C GLN A 171 66.65 -12.43 -35.37
N LYS A 172 66.27 -11.26 -35.92
CA LYS A 172 66.75 -10.81 -37.22
C LYS A 172 68.27 -10.64 -37.23
N VAL A 173 68.82 -9.94 -36.22
CA VAL A 173 70.27 -9.74 -36.07
C VAL A 173 71.00 -11.07 -35.91
N GLN A 174 70.46 -11.99 -35.09
CA GLN A 174 71.05 -13.32 -34.91
C GLN A 174 71.07 -14.11 -36.22
N ASN A 175 70.00 -14.06 -37.00
CA ASN A 175 69.94 -14.72 -38.31
C ASN A 175 70.95 -14.13 -39.31
N GLU A 176 71.17 -12.81 -39.28
CA GLU A 176 72.19 -12.16 -40.11
C GLU A 176 73.62 -12.55 -39.69
N LEU A 177 73.90 -12.60 -38.38
CA LEU A 177 75.18 -13.07 -37.83
C LEU A 177 75.47 -14.54 -38.18
N MET A 178 74.47 -15.43 -38.07
CA MET A 178 74.66 -16.83 -38.45
C MET A 178 75.01 -16.97 -39.94
N LYS A 179 74.32 -16.23 -40.82
CA LYS A 179 74.64 -16.21 -42.26
C LYS A 179 76.04 -15.67 -42.54
N ALA A 180 76.48 -14.64 -41.81
CA ALA A 180 77.83 -14.09 -41.96
C ALA A 180 78.89 -15.13 -41.54
N ASN A 181 78.69 -15.81 -40.40
CA ASN A 181 79.60 -16.87 -39.94
C ASN A 181 79.64 -18.06 -40.91
N GLU A 182 78.49 -18.46 -41.48
CA GLU A 182 78.43 -19.51 -42.51
C GLU A 182 79.25 -19.12 -43.76
N PHE A 183 79.24 -17.83 -44.13
CA PHE A 183 80.02 -17.32 -45.25
C PHE A 183 81.52 -17.28 -44.95
N GLU A 184 81.93 -16.81 -43.77
CA GLU A 184 83.34 -16.80 -43.34
C GLU A 184 83.93 -18.22 -43.27
N GLN A 185 83.19 -19.19 -42.73
CA GLN A 185 83.61 -20.59 -42.72
C GLN A 185 83.78 -21.17 -44.13
N PHE A 186 82.99 -20.71 -45.10
CA PHE A 186 83.13 -21.13 -46.49
C PHE A 186 84.37 -20.53 -47.14
N GLU A 187 84.71 -19.27 -46.83
CA GLU A 187 85.95 -18.63 -47.30
C GLU A 187 87.21 -19.26 -46.69
N GLU A 188 87.20 -19.71 -45.43
CA GLU A 188 88.36 -20.38 -44.80
C GLU A 188 88.69 -21.76 -45.41
N ILE A 189 87.75 -22.39 -46.12
CA ILE A 189 87.92 -23.74 -46.68
C ILE A 189 88.41 -23.70 -48.16
N MET A 190 88.39 -22.54 -48.82
CA MET A 190 88.86 -22.35 -50.20
C MET A 190 90.30 -21.85 -50.29
#